data_AF-A0A448YH86-F1
#
_entry.id   AF-A0A448YH86-F1
#
_cell.length_a   1.000
_cell.length_b   1.000
_cell.length_c   1.000
_cell.angle_alpha   90.00
_cell.angle_beta   90.00
_cell.angle_gamma   90.00
#
_symmetry.space_group_name_H-M   'P 1'
#
loop_
_entity.id
_entity.type
_entity.pdbx_description
1 polymer ?
#
loop_
_entity_poly.entity_id
_entity_poly.type
_entity_poly.pdbx_seq_one_letter_code
_entity_poly.pdbx_strand_id
1 'polypeptide(L)'
;MLERIRISLTRLSGKLPDHGIDAQLRSYSNQASTPPPSYFRNGTEPPRTYDQLQAAQFPNPPGGPKSSPQYDNESPVQKYKEISKGVAYLSIAGALIYILLDLKDQLDKAKKQVTFSRKNQKEMLIQMQSYKKKVAQSAIKNTQKHTIIEGKMQMHIALLRQQLIDSGLDPVSIDEALDEFDERVRMATTGNSVTLWVPGESKLKSLIPDPNEYSKKV
;
A
#
# COMPACT_ATOMS: atom_id res chain seq x y z
N MET A 1 -42.78 -10.80 32.43
CA MET A 1 -42.36 -11.46 31.19
C MET A 1 -41.64 -10.38 30.37
N LEU A 2 -40.31 -10.40 30.30
CA LEU A 2 -39.51 -9.32 29.68
C LEU A 2 -38.99 -9.83 28.33
N GLU A 3 -39.60 -9.40 27.24
CA GLU A 3 -39.11 -9.67 25.89
C GLU A 3 -37.94 -8.75 25.55
N ARG A 4 -36.81 -9.37 25.21
CA ARG A 4 -35.61 -8.68 24.69
C ARG A 4 -35.79 -8.40 23.22
N ILE A 5 -35.93 -7.11 22.87
CA ILE A 5 -35.87 -6.64 21.48
C ILE A 5 -34.42 -6.77 20.99
N ARG A 6 -34.20 -7.62 19.98
CA ARG A 6 -32.90 -7.90 19.36
C ARG A 6 -32.82 -7.09 18.07
N ILE A 7 -32.07 -5.99 18.07
CA ILE A 7 -31.84 -5.17 16.88
C ILE A 7 -30.66 -5.76 16.10
N SER A 8 -30.94 -6.25 14.90
CA SER A 8 -29.97 -6.81 13.96
C SER A 8 -29.24 -5.68 13.21
N LEU A 9 -27.92 -5.57 13.36
CA LEU A 9 -27.10 -4.66 12.57
C LEU A 9 -26.89 -5.23 11.15
N THR A 10 -27.51 -4.61 10.15
CA THR A 10 -27.17 -4.80 8.75
C THR A 10 -25.85 -4.11 8.43
N ARG A 11 -24.89 -4.89 7.97
CA ARG A 11 -23.55 -4.49 7.55
C ARG A 11 -23.63 -3.71 6.23
N LEU A 12 -23.52 -2.38 6.29
CA LEU A 12 -23.34 -1.54 5.10
C LEU A 12 -21.96 -1.79 4.50
N SER A 13 -21.95 -2.49 3.36
CA SER A 13 -20.78 -2.69 2.50
C SER A 13 -20.49 -1.39 1.74
N GLY A 14 -19.65 -0.53 2.31
CA GLY A 14 -19.12 0.66 1.65
C GLY A 14 -18.00 0.28 0.68
N LYS A 15 -18.30 0.39 -0.62
CA LYS A 15 -17.34 0.29 -1.72
C LYS A 15 -16.35 1.46 -1.62
N LEU A 16 -15.05 1.17 -1.46
CA LEU A 16 -13.98 2.17 -1.44
C LEU A 16 -13.88 2.88 -2.81
N PRO A 17 -13.72 4.21 -2.85
CA PRO A 17 -13.28 4.90 -4.06
C PRO A 17 -11.78 4.64 -4.30
N ASP A 18 -11.49 4.13 -5.49
CA ASP A 18 -10.15 3.91 -6.04
C ASP A 18 -9.57 5.26 -6.46
N HIS A 19 -8.74 5.86 -5.61
CA HIS A 19 -8.00 7.07 -5.96
C HIS A 19 -6.69 6.66 -6.62
N GLY A 20 -6.66 6.78 -7.95
CA GLY A 20 -5.47 6.68 -8.77
C GLY A 20 -4.43 7.72 -8.36
N ILE A 21 -3.24 7.24 -8.01
CA ILE A 21 -2.05 8.04 -7.75
C ILE A 21 -0.98 7.65 -8.79
N ASP A 22 -1.28 7.86 -10.07
CA ASP A 22 -0.36 7.55 -11.17
C ASP A 22 -0.27 8.73 -12.15
N ALA A 23 0.20 9.89 -11.68
CA ALA A 23 0.58 10.97 -12.59
C ALA A 23 1.43 12.07 -11.92
N GLN A 24 2.70 11.79 -11.60
CA GLN A 24 3.80 12.78 -11.69
C GLN A 24 5.11 12.02 -11.99
N LEU A 25 5.44 11.89 -13.27
CA LEU A 25 6.54 12.62 -13.94
C LEU A 25 7.91 12.28 -13.32
N ARG A 26 8.63 11.26 -13.82
CA ARG A 26 9.30 11.19 -15.14
C ARG A 26 10.05 12.46 -15.50
N SER A 27 11.26 12.56 -14.98
CA SER A 27 12.36 13.30 -15.62
C SER A 27 13.65 12.76 -15.03
N TYR A 28 14.43 12.04 -15.84
CA TYR A 28 15.91 11.91 -15.86
C TYR A 28 16.29 10.60 -16.58
N SER A 29 16.59 10.70 -17.87
CA SER A 29 17.73 10.03 -18.54
C SER A 29 17.58 10.14 -20.06
N ASN A 30 18.07 11.26 -20.61
CA ASN A 30 18.63 11.25 -21.96
C ASN A 30 20.10 10.85 -21.81
N GLN A 31 20.41 9.56 -22.00
CA GLN A 31 21.75 9.09 -22.30
C GLN A 31 21.70 8.23 -23.57
N ALA A 32 22.65 8.52 -24.45
CA ALA A 32 22.79 8.03 -25.81
C ALA A 32 22.50 6.54 -25.98
N SER A 33 21.57 6.24 -26.89
CA SER A 33 21.28 4.91 -27.39
C SER A 33 22.41 4.40 -28.29
N THR A 34 23.35 3.65 -27.71
CA THR A 34 23.93 2.51 -28.44
C THR A 34 23.15 1.28 -27.97
N PRO A 35 22.32 0.66 -28.82
CA PRO A 35 21.63 -0.56 -28.41
C PRO A 35 22.68 -1.65 -28.11
N PRO A 36 22.54 -2.40 -27.01
CA PRO A 36 23.42 -3.52 -26.74
C PRO A 36 23.32 -4.53 -27.90
N PRO A 37 24.42 -5.23 -28.25
CA PRO A 37 24.42 -6.19 -29.35
C PRO A 37 23.30 -7.22 -29.14
N SER A 38 22.36 -7.23 -30.08
CA SER A 38 21.20 -8.11 -30.05
C SER A 38 21.57 -9.44 -30.70
N TYR A 39 21.74 -10.48 -29.88
CA TYR A 39 22.07 -11.84 -30.33
C TYR A 39 20.84 -12.66 -30.75
N PHE A 40 19.64 -12.08 -30.68
CA PHE A 40 18.36 -12.76 -30.87
C PHE A 40 17.45 -12.02 -31.86
N ARG A 41 18.02 -11.51 -32.96
CA ARG A 41 17.29 -10.63 -33.88
C ARG A 41 16.28 -11.36 -34.80
N ASN A 42 16.35 -12.68 -34.92
CA ASN A 42 15.43 -13.49 -35.75
C ASN A 42 15.05 -14.79 -35.04
N GLY A 43 13.75 -15.05 -34.88
CA GLY A 43 13.22 -16.28 -34.28
C GLY A 43 13.21 -17.50 -35.23
N THR A 44 13.64 -17.32 -36.48
CA THR A 44 13.68 -18.35 -37.52
C THR A 44 15.08 -18.94 -37.75
N GLU A 45 16.11 -18.43 -37.09
CA GLU A 45 17.47 -18.95 -37.18
C GLU A 45 17.98 -19.35 -35.79
N PRO A 46 18.56 -20.55 -35.62
CA PRO A 46 19.17 -20.93 -34.36
C PRO A 46 20.33 -19.99 -34.01
N PRO A 47 20.51 -19.64 -32.72
CA PRO A 47 21.56 -18.72 -32.29
C PRO A 47 22.94 -19.24 -32.68
N ARG A 48 23.78 -18.36 -33.22
CA ARG A 48 25.15 -18.68 -33.66
C ARG A 48 25.96 -19.23 -32.47
N THR A 49 26.59 -20.38 -32.66
CA THR A 49 27.51 -20.97 -31.68
C THR A 49 28.77 -20.12 -31.53
N TYR A 50 29.39 -20.18 -30.34
CA TYR A 50 30.57 -19.39 -29.98
C TYR A 50 31.72 -19.53 -30.99
N ASP A 51 31.93 -20.72 -31.53
CA ASP A 51 32.97 -20.99 -32.55
C ASP A 51 32.76 -20.21 -33.85
N GLN A 52 31.51 -19.94 -34.22
CA GLN A 52 31.15 -19.24 -35.46
C GLN A 52 31.40 -17.72 -35.36
N LEU A 53 31.39 -17.18 -34.14
CA LEU A 53 31.74 -15.78 -33.87
C LEU A 53 33.26 -15.55 -33.87
N GLN A 54 34.05 -16.54 -33.42
CA GLN A 54 35.52 -16.49 -33.53
C GLN A 54 35.99 -16.58 -34.99
N ALA A 55 35.36 -17.43 -35.81
CA ALA A 55 35.75 -17.62 -37.21
C ALA A 55 35.55 -16.37 -38.09
N ALA A 56 34.62 -15.48 -37.73
CA ALA A 56 34.34 -14.26 -38.48
C ALA A 56 35.34 -13.11 -38.21
N GLN A 57 36.20 -13.23 -37.19
CA GLN A 57 37.13 -12.17 -36.80
C GLN A 57 38.57 -12.37 -37.27
N PHE A 58 38.92 -13.52 -37.86
CA PHE A 58 40.30 -13.79 -38.29
C PHE A 58 40.35 -14.53 -39.64
N PRO A 59 40.83 -13.89 -40.72
CA PRO A 59 41.24 -14.60 -41.92
C PRO A 59 42.51 -15.41 -41.60
N ASN A 60 42.41 -16.74 -41.62
CA ASN A 60 43.56 -17.63 -41.54
C ASN A 60 44.48 -17.44 -42.76
N PRO A 61 45.80 -17.30 -42.60
CA PRO A 61 46.74 -17.62 -43.66
C PRO A 61 47.12 -19.12 -43.64
N PRO A 62 47.42 -19.70 -44.81
CA PRO A 62 47.64 -21.13 -45.00
C PRO A 62 49.10 -21.56 -44.73
N GLY A 63 49.25 -22.78 -44.21
CA GLY A 63 50.25 -23.75 -44.66
C GLY A 63 51.71 -23.57 -44.20
N GLY A 64 52.23 -24.62 -43.54
CA GLY A 64 53.67 -24.92 -43.55
C GLY A 64 54.20 -25.53 -42.26
N PRO A 65 54.40 -26.87 -42.19
CA PRO A 65 55.03 -27.53 -41.06
C PRO A 65 56.56 -27.44 -41.19
N LYS A 66 57.23 -26.99 -40.12
CA LYS A 66 58.66 -27.26 -39.94
C LYS A 66 58.88 -27.80 -38.54
N SER A 67 58.87 -29.11 -38.47
CA SER A 67 59.54 -29.90 -37.44
C SER A 67 61.02 -29.53 -37.43
N SER A 68 61.47 -28.92 -36.34
CA SER A 68 62.88 -28.82 -35.98
C SER A 68 63.07 -29.46 -34.61
N PRO A 69 64.21 -30.14 -34.41
CA PRO A 69 64.36 -31.16 -33.38
C PRO A 69 64.30 -30.55 -31.98
N GLN A 70 63.62 -31.29 -31.11
CA GLN A 70 63.61 -31.15 -29.67
C GLN A 70 65.05 -31.23 -29.16
N TYR A 71 65.61 -30.07 -28.82
CA TYR A 71 66.80 -29.98 -27.99
C TYR A 71 66.31 -29.76 -26.55
N ASP A 72 66.44 -30.80 -25.74
CA ASP A 72 66.35 -30.72 -24.29
C ASP A 72 67.56 -29.92 -23.80
N ASN A 73 67.40 -28.61 -23.81
CA ASN A 73 68.34 -27.69 -23.20
C ASN A 73 67.52 -26.86 -22.22
N GLU A 74 67.59 -27.23 -20.94
CA GLU A 74 67.01 -26.50 -19.82
C GLU A 74 67.64 -25.11 -19.76
N SER A 75 67.14 -24.21 -20.61
CA SER A 75 67.58 -22.83 -20.64
C SER A 75 67.15 -22.14 -19.34
N PRO A 76 67.97 -21.24 -18.76
CA PRO A 76 67.63 -20.46 -17.56
C PRO A 76 66.24 -19.82 -17.59
N VAL A 77 65.72 -19.56 -18.80
CA VAL A 77 64.38 -19.04 -19.10
C VAL A 77 63.25 -19.93 -18.57
N GLN A 78 63.43 -21.26 -18.47
CA GLN A 78 62.44 -22.17 -17.89
C GLN A 78 62.33 -22.03 -16.35
N LYS A 79 63.44 -21.79 -15.65
CA LYS A 79 63.43 -21.52 -14.19
C LYS A 79 62.72 -20.20 -13.87
N TYR A 80 62.89 -19.15 -14.68
CA TYR A 80 62.13 -17.90 -14.51
C TYR A 80 60.63 -18.06 -14.86
N LYS A 81 60.28 -18.99 -15.74
CA LYS A 81 58.88 -19.35 -16.05
C LYS A 81 58.18 -20.01 -14.86
N GLU A 82 58.89 -20.82 -14.08
CA GLU A 82 58.38 -21.46 -12.87
C GLU A 82 58.18 -20.44 -11.74
N ILE A 83 59.16 -19.54 -11.54
CA ILE A 83 59.08 -18.48 -10.53
C ILE A 83 57.97 -17.47 -10.87
N SER A 84 57.86 -17.05 -12.14
CA SER A 84 56.78 -16.14 -12.58
C SER A 84 55.40 -16.77 -12.47
N LYS A 85 55.25 -18.08 -12.71
CA LYS A 85 54.03 -18.81 -12.40
C LYS A 85 53.71 -18.75 -10.90
N GLY A 86 54.71 -18.96 -10.03
CA GLY A 86 54.55 -18.84 -8.58
C GLY A 86 54.07 -17.45 -8.13
N VAL A 87 54.68 -16.39 -8.67
CA VAL A 87 54.25 -14.99 -8.41
C VAL A 87 52.85 -14.72 -8.97
N ALA A 88 52.52 -15.26 -10.14
CA ALA A 88 51.18 -15.16 -10.72
C ALA A 88 50.13 -15.83 -9.82
N TYR A 89 50.37 -17.04 -9.31
CA TYR A 89 49.46 -17.70 -8.37
C TYR A 89 49.27 -16.91 -7.07
N LEU A 90 50.36 -16.32 -6.53
CA LEU A 90 50.27 -15.46 -5.35
C LEU A 90 49.45 -14.19 -5.62
N SER A 91 49.59 -13.58 -6.80
CA SER A 91 48.79 -12.41 -7.18
C SER A 91 47.30 -12.73 -7.33
N ILE A 92 46.97 -13.89 -7.92
CA ILE A 92 45.60 -14.37 -8.05
C ILE A 92 45.01 -14.69 -6.67
N ALA A 93 45.75 -15.37 -5.81
CA ALA A 93 45.33 -15.65 -4.44
C ALA A 93 45.10 -14.35 -3.64
N GLY A 94 45.99 -13.36 -3.77
CA GLY A 94 45.83 -12.05 -3.16
C GLY A 94 44.60 -11.30 -3.66
N ALA A 95 44.34 -11.30 -4.97
CA ALA A 95 43.15 -10.70 -5.56
C ALA A 95 41.86 -11.38 -5.08
N LEU A 96 41.85 -12.72 -4.98
CA LEU A 96 40.70 -13.47 -4.47
C LEU A 96 40.42 -13.15 -3.00
N ILE A 97 41.46 -13.05 -2.17
CA ILE A 97 41.31 -12.66 -0.75
C ILE A 97 40.73 -11.24 -0.66
N TYR A 98 41.24 -10.31 -1.46
CA TYR A 98 40.73 -8.93 -1.51
C TYR A 98 39.26 -8.88 -1.91
N ILE A 99 38.87 -9.61 -2.97
CA ILE A 99 37.47 -9.70 -3.42
C ILE A 99 36.59 -10.32 -2.33
N LEU A 100 37.05 -11.36 -1.62
CA LEU A 100 36.30 -11.96 -0.52
C LEU A 100 36.02 -10.95 0.61
N LEU A 101 37.01 -10.13 0.95
CA LEU A 101 36.86 -9.09 1.98
C LEU A 101 35.87 -8.01 1.54
N ASP A 102 35.95 -7.56 0.29
CA ASP A 102 35.02 -6.56 -0.25
C ASP A 102 33.57 -7.11 -0.29
N LEU A 103 33.38 -8.36 -0.75
CA LEU A 103 32.07 -9.01 -0.75
C LEU A 103 31.49 -9.15 0.65
N LYS A 104 32.31 -9.42 1.67
CA LYS A 104 31.85 -9.49 3.06
C LYS A 104 31.36 -8.13 3.55
N ASP A 105 32.10 -7.05 3.27
CA ASP A 105 31.69 -5.70 3.67
C ASP A 105 30.41 -5.25 2.95
N GLN A 106 30.29 -5.55 1.65
CA GLN A 106 29.05 -5.31 0.90
C GLN A 106 27.87 -6.11 1.47
N LEU A 107 28.08 -7.38 1.82
CA LEU A 107 27.06 -8.22 2.42
C LEU A 107 26.61 -7.69 3.79
N ASP A 108 27.53 -7.21 4.62
CA ASP A 108 27.22 -6.66 5.93
C ASP A 108 26.47 -5.32 5.83
N LYS A 109 26.82 -4.47 4.85
CA LYS A 109 26.06 -3.26 4.50
C LYS A 109 24.64 -3.60 4.03
N ALA A 110 24.50 -4.57 3.13
CA ALA A 110 23.19 -5.02 2.64
C ALA A 110 22.33 -5.60 3.77
N LYS A 111 22.90 -6.42 4.66
CA LYS A 111 22.21 -6.94 5.86
C LYS A 111 21.73 -5.82 6.77
N LYS A 112 22.55 -4.79 7.01
CA LYS A 112 22.16 -3.61 7.80
C LYS A 112 21.00 -2.87 7.13
N GLN A 113 21.03 -2.68 5.82
CA GLN A 113 19.94 -2.02 5.09
C GLN A 113 18.63 -2.82 5.13
N VAL A 114 18.69 -4.15 4.96
CA VAL A 114 17.51 -5.02 5.05
C VAL A 114 16.93 -5.02 6.46
N THR A 115 17.78 -5.10 7.49
CA THR A 115 17.33 -5.08 8.88
C THR A 115 16.72 -3.73 9.27
N PHE A 116 17.29 -2.62 8.82
CA PHE A 116 16.71 -1.28 9.01
C PHE A 116 15.37 -1.14 8.30
N SER A 117 15.28 -1.53 7.03
CA SER A 117 14.04 -1.49 6.25
C SER A 117 12.95 -2.37 6.88
N ARG A 118 13.32 -3.54 7.40
CA ARG A 118 12.40 -4.43 8.12
C ARG A 118 11.89 -3.81 9.43
N LYS A 119 12.73 -3.09 10.17
CA LYS A 119 12.30 -2.35 11.37
C LYS A 119 11.31 -1.24 11.00
N ASN A 120 11.65 -0.44 9.98
CA ASN A 120 10.77 0.63 9.50
C ASN A 120 9.40 0.08 9.02
N GLN A 121 9.40 -1.01 8.26
CA GLN A 121 8.15 -1.67 7.83
C GLN A 121 7.31 -2.16 9.01
N LYS A 122 7.93 -2.71 10.05
CA LYS A 122 7.22 -3.14 11.27
C LYS A 122 6.60 -1.95 12.00
N GLU A 123 7.34 -0.86 12.15
CA GLU A 123 6.84 0.36 12.78
C GLU A 123 5.66 0.96 12.01
N MET A 124 5.78 1.05 10.68
CA MET A 124 4.71 1.48 9.79
C MET A 124 3.46 0.60 9.95
N LEU A 125 3.62 -0.73 10.00
CA LEU A 125 2.51 -1.65 10.20
C LEU A 125 1.81 -1.44 11.55
N ILE A 126 2.58 -1.23 12.62
CA ILE A 126 2.06 -0.94 13.97
C ILE A 126 1.29 0.39 13.97
N GLN A 127 1.80 1.41 13.29
CA GLN A 127 1.12 2.70 13.14
C GLN A 127 -0.20 2.54 12.37
N MET A 128 -0.20 1.81 11.25
CA MET A 128 -1.41 1.53 10.48
C MET A 128 -2.46 0.78 11.31
N GLN A 129 -2.04 -0.25 12.07
CA GLN A 129 -2.95 -0.99 12.95
C GLN A 129 -3.52 -0.09 14.06
N SER A 130 -2.68 0.73 14.67
CA SER A 130 -3.09 1.68 15.71
C SER A 130 -4.07 2.71 15.16
N TYR A 131 -3.84 3.21 13.95
CA TYR A 131 -4.75 4.12 13.25
C TYR A 131 -6.10 3.46 12.96
N LYS A 132 -6.10 2.25 12.37
CA LYS A 132 -7.34 1.49 12.12
C LYS A 132 -8.14 1.28 13.40
N LYS A 133 -7.46 0.94 14.51
CA LYS A 133 -8.11 0.79 15.82
C LYS A 133 -8.69 2.11 16.33
N LYS A 134 -7.98 3.23 16.20
CA LYS A 134 -8.47 4.57 16.57
C LYS A 134 -9.71 4.96 15.76
N VAL A 135 -9.69 4.75 14.44
CA VAL A 135 -10.84 5.02 13.57
C VAL A 135 -12.04 4.17 13.98
N ALA A 136 -11.85 2.85 14.15
CA ALA A 136 -12.92 1.96 14.59
C ALA A 136 -13.49 2.36 15.97
N GLN A 137 -12.63 2.69 16.93
CA GLN A 137 -13.06 3.17 18.24
C GLN A 137 -13.82 4.49 18.17
N SER A 138 -13.39 5.43 17.32
CA SER A 138 -14.11 6.69 17.12
C SER A 138 -15.48 6.48 16.49
N ALA A 139 -15.58 5.58 15.50
CA ALA A 139 -16.84 5.20 14.89
C ALA A 139 -17.81 4.60 15.92
N ILE A 140 -17.34 3.64 16.73
CA ILE A 140 -18.14 3.03 17.80
C ILE A 140 -18.61 4.09 18.82
N LYS A 141 -17.73 4.99 19.25
CA LYS A 141 -18.08 6.06 20.19
C LYS A 141 -19.13 7.01 19.60
N ASN A 142 -19.03 7.35 18.32
CA ASN A 142 -20.00 8.21 17.66
C ASN A 142 -21.35 7.50 17.55
N THR A 143 -21.39 6.23 17.14
CA THR A 143 -22.62 5.43 17.12
C THR A 143 -23.25 5.33 18.50
N GLN A 144 -22.46 5.06 19.55
CA GLN A 144 -22.97 5.02 20.92
C GLN A 144 -23.60 6.35 21.35
N LYS A 145 -22.96 7.48 21.04
CA LYS A 145 -23.53 8.81 21.32
C LYS A 145 -24.86 9.02 20.61
N HIS A 146 -24.93 8.69 19.31
CA HIS A 146 -26.17 8.80 18.54
C HIS A 146 -27.28 7.93 19.11
N THR A 147 -27.01 6.66 19.44
CA THR A 147 -28.00 5.75 20.04
C THR A 147 -28.49 6.23 21.41
N ILE A 148 -27.61 6.82 22.24
CA ILE A 148 -28.01 7.37 23.53
C ILE A 148 -28.92 8.59 23.35
N ILE A 149 -28.57 9.51 22.42
CA ILE A 149 -29.38 10.68 22.11
C ILE A 149 -30.76 10.25 21.59
N GLU A 150 -30.78 9.29 20.67
CA GLU A 150 -32.02 8.72 20.12
C GLU A 150 -32.90 8.11 21.23
N GLY A 151 -32.32 7.29 22.12
CA GLY A 151 -33.05 6.71 23.24
C GLY A 151 -33.61 7.76 24.21
N LYS A 152 -32.83 8.81 24.52
CA LYS A 152 -33.31 9.94 25.33
C LYS A 152 -34.46 10.69 24.65
N MET A 153 -34.37 10.89 23.33
CA MET A 153 -35.42 11.55 22.55
C MET A 153 -36.70 10.70 22.49
N GLN A 154 -36.59 9.38 22.26
CA GLN A 154 -37.72 8.46 22.31
C GLN A 154 -38.42 8.49 23.68
N MET A 155 -37.66 8.48 24.77
CA MET A 155 -38.20 8.62 26.12
C MET A 155 -38.90 9.97 26.33
N HIS A 156 -38.30 11.07 25.85
CA HIS A 156 -38.92 12.40 25.94
C HIS A 156 -40.26 12.44 25.20
N ILE A 157 -40.33 11.89 23.98
CA ILE A 157 -41.59 11.81 23.21
C ILE A 157 -42.63 10.96 23.95
N ALA A 158 -42.23 9.83 24.56
CA ALA A 158 -43.14 9.00 25.34
C ALA A 158 -43.73 9.75 26.55
N LEU A 159 -42.90 10.51 27.28
CA LEU A 159 -43.35 11.35 28.39
C LEU A 159 -44.29 12.47 27.94
N LEU A 160 -44.02 13.10 26.79
CA LEU A 160 -44.92 14.11 26.23
C LEU A 160 -46.29 13.52 25.86
N ARG A 161 -46.31 12.33 25.25
CA ARG A 161 -47.55 11.61 24.96
C ARG A 161 -48.33 11.28 26.23
N GLN A 162 -47.64 10.85 27.27
CA GLN A 162 -48.27 10.61 28.57
C GLN A 162 -48.89 11.88 29.15
N GLN A 163 -48.16 13.00 29.13
CA GLN A 163 -48.66 14.29 29.64
C GLN A 163 -49.89 14.80 28.87
N LEU A 164 -49.96 14.57 27.56
CA LEU A 164 -51.14 14.90 26.75
C LEU A 164 -52.35 14.08 27.20
N ILE A 165 -52.17 12.76 27.35
CA ILE A 165 -53.22 11.86 27.83
C ILE A 165 -53.71 12.27 29.22
N ASP A 166 -52.78 12.57 30.13
CA ASP A 166 -53.09 13.03 31.50
C ASP A 166 -53.86 14.37 31.49
N SER A 167 -53.68 15.19 30.46
CA SER A 167 -54.39 16.45 30.24
C SER A 167 -55.73 16.29 29.48
N GLY A 168 -56.12 15.06 29.14
CA GLY A 168 -57.33 14.76 28.38
C GLY A 168 -57.23 15.04 26.88
N LEU A 169 -56.02 15.19 26.34
CA LEU A 169 -55.75 15.36 24.91
C LEU A 169 -55.22 14.06 24.32
N ASP A 170 -55.74 13.67 23.16
CA ASP A 170 -55.28 12.47 22.46
C ASP A 170 -54.00 12.77 21.65
N PRO A 171 -52.88 12.05 21.87
CA PRO A 171 -51.66 12.28 21.12
C PRO A 171 -51.80 11.86 19.65
N VAL A 172 -51.17 12.65 18.77
CA VAL A 172 -51.12 12.36 17.33
C VAL A 172 -50.50 10.99 17.06
N SER A 173 -51.11 10.25 16.13
CA SER A 173 -50.68 8.92 15.71
C SER A 173 -49.30 8.97 15.02
N ILE A 174 -48.59 7.84 15.01
CA ILE A 174 -47.26 7.79 14.36
C ILE A 174 -47.39 8.01 12.85
N ASP A 175 -48.40 7.41 12.23
CA ASP A 175 -48.60 7.47 10.79
C ASP A 175 -48.92 8.91 10.33
N GLU A 176 -49.82 9.59 11.05
CA GLU A 176 -50.14 11.00 10.79
C GLU A 176 -48.92 11.93 10.98
N ALA A 177 -48.08 11.64 11.99
CA ALA A 177 -46.86 12.40 12.21
C ALA A 177 -45.81 12.18 11.09
N LEU A 178 -45.76 10.98 10.49
CA LEU A 178 -44.89 10.68 9.35
C LEU A 178 -45.39 11.40 8.09
N ASP A 179 -46.70 11.41 7.85
CA ASP A 179 -47.30 12.14 6.73
C ASP A 179 -47.02 13.65 6.83
N GLU A 180 -47.20 14.24 8.02
CA GLU A 180 -46.85 15.66 8.24
C GLU A 180 -45.34 15.92 8.09
N PHE A 181 -44.49 14.96 8.46
CA PHE A 181 -43.05 15.08 8.30
C PHE A 181 -42.66 15.12 6.82
N ASP A 182 -43.18 14.21 6.00
CA ASP A 182 -42.88 14.15 4.57
C ASP A 182 -43.43 15.37 3.82
N GLU A 183 -44.55 15.92 4.27
CA GLU A 183 -45.11 17.16 3.69
C GLU A 183 -44.27 18.40 4.04
N ARG A 184 -43.85 18.53 5.30
CA ARG A 184 -43.25 19.76 5.84
C ARG A 184 -41.74 19.75 5.92
N VAL A 185 -41.08 18.61 5.89
CA VAL A 185 -39.62 18.50 6.01
C VAL A 185 -39.01 18.23 4.65
N ARG A 186 -38.01 19.03 4.28
CA ARG A 186 -37.22 18.81 3.07
C ARG A 186 -35.84 18.31 3.46
N MET A 187 -35.43 17.24 2.81
CA MET A 187 -34.07 16.69 2.90
C MET A 187 -33.23 17.24 1.77
N ALA A 188 -32.03 17.72 2.06
CA ALA A 188 -30.99 17.80 1.05
C ALA A 188 -29.72 17.10 1.48
N THR A 189 -29.07 16.51 0.48
CA THR A 189 -27.82 15.81 0.64
C THR A 189 -26.73 16.66 0.03
N THR A 190 -25.83 17.17 0.87
CA THR A 190 -24.63 17.90 0.42
C THR A 190 -23.41 17.03 0.72
N GLY A 191 -22.82 16.43 -0.31
CA GLY A 191 -21.70 15.50 -0.17
C GLY A 191 -22.06 14.29 0.70
N ASN A 192 -21.35 14.10 1.82
CA ASN A 192 -21.59 13.03 2.79
C ASN A 192 -22.51 13.44 3.97
N SER A 193 -23.12 14.63 3.93
CA SER A 193 -24.01 15.13 4.98
C SER A 193 -25.44 15.23 4.47
N VAL A 194 -26.38 14.73 5.27
CA VAL A 194 -27.82 14.92 5.06
C VAL A 194 -28.28 16.02 6.01
N THR A 195 -28.75 17.13 5.46
CA THR A 195 -29.34 18.22 6.22
C THR A 195 -30.86 18.21 6.02
N LEU A 196 -31.58 18.16 7.14
CA LEU A 196 -33.02 18.31 7.20
C LEU A 196 -33.31 19.79 7.43
N TRP A 197 -34.17 20.39 6.61
CA TRP A 197 -34.67 21.73 6.87
C TRP A 197 -36.17 21.79 6.71
N VAL A 198 -36.80 22.57 7.59
CA VAL A 198 -38.22 22.94 7.49
C VAL A 198 -38.27 24.27 6.73
N PRO A 199 -38.89 24.34 5.54
CA PRO A 199 -39.04 25.58 4.81
C PRO A 199 -40.01 26.54 5.54
N GLY A 200 -39.64 27.82 5.65
CA GLY A 200 -40.45 28.89 6.25
C GLY A 200 -40.21 29.17 7.74
N GLU A 201 -40.82 30.24 8.25
CA GLU A 201 -40.86 30.60 9.69
C GLU A 201 -41.97 29.84 10.42
N SER A 202 -41.92 28.50 10.37
CA SER A 202 -42.90 27.71 11.09
C SER A 202 -42.60 27.73 12.59
N LYS A 203 -43.63 27.92 13.42
CA LYS A 203 -43.56 27.76 14.91
C LYS A 203 -42.96 26.40 15.31
N LEU A 204 -43.05 25.41 14.43
CA LEU A 204 -42.43 24.09 14.57
C LEU A 204 -40.90 24.18 14.75
N LYS A 205 -40.23 25.09 14.05
CA LYS A 205 -38.75 25.21 14.12
C LYS A 205 -38.27 25.55 15.53
N SER A 206 -39.03 26.35 16.29
CA SER A 206 -38.71 26.67 17.69
C SER A 206 -39.05 25.56 18.67
N LEU A 207 -39.89 24.59 18.26
CA LEU A 207 -40.30 23.45 19.09
C LEU A 207 -39.42 22.21 18.89
N ILE A 208 -38.57 22.20 17.85
CA ILE A 208 -37.62 21.10 17.61
C ILE A 208 -36.52 21.17 18.67
N PRO A 209 -36.35 20.14 19.51
CA PRO A 209 -35.29 20.13 20.50
C PRO A 209 -33.91 20.01 19.83
N ASP A 210 -32.92 20.76 20.32
CA ASP A 210 -31.53 20.65 19.83
C ASP A 210 -30.97 19.27 20.23
N PRO A 211 -30.52 18.44 19.28
CA PRO A 211 -29.91 17.14 19.56
C PRO A 211 -28.74 17.22 20.55
N ASN A 212 -28.03 18.35 20.58
CA ASN A 212 -26.90 18.54 21.49
C ASN A 212 -27.33 18.72 22.95
N GLU A 213 -28.56 19.12 23.24
CA GLU A 213 -29.05 19.23 24.62
C GLU A 213 -29.10 17.88 25.33
N TYR A 214 -29.45 16.81 24.61
CA TYR A 214 -29.44 15.44 25.12
C TYR A 214 -28.02 14.92 25.43
N SER A 215 -26.99 15.57 24.88
CA SER A 215 -25.59 15.22 25.12
C SER A 215 -24.97 15.89 26.35
N LYS A 216 -25.53 17.02 26.81
CA LYS A 216 -24.94 17.88 27.86
C LYS A 216 -25.21 17.41 29.29
N LYS A 217 -26.23 16.58 29.51
CA LYS A 217 -26.59 16.07 30.85
C LYS A 217 -26.19 14.60 31.00
N VAL A 218 -25.12 14.38 31.77
CA VAL A 218 -24.76 13.14 32.46
C VAL A 218 -24.47 13.51 33.90
#